data_AF-D3E969-F1
#
_entry.id   AF-D3E969-F1
#
_cell.length_a   1.000
_cell.length_b   1.000
_cell.length_c   1.000
_cell.angle_alpha   90.00
_cell.angle_beta   90.00
_cell.angle_gamma   90.00
#
_symmetry.space_group_name_H-M   'P 1'
#
loop_
_entity.id
_entity.type
_entity.pdbx_description
1 polymer ?
#
loop_
_entity_poly.entity_id
_entity_poly.type
_entity_poly.pdbx_seq_one_letter_code
_entity_poly.pdbx_strand_id
1 'polypeptide(L)'
;MTKVKVSLRPIVSKLNLPTVLKTTILPGDSIERLFIATQVGEIFYIGNGVIETFLDIRPRILKLGGSSGGYDERGLLGLAFHPQFYVNRLFYLHYSVAGTQGPGALPGAPPESFKPNPCDASTLNLKWANREHQYDHIDTVEEWILQSNGQPHKRRTLLNIRRPFLNHNGVNSLNFSPETGKLVLTTGDGGSGYDPFNLSQDDMEIAGKIIEIDVVKNTYIDNPPVVTRFNELPVPIQETLTVIAKGVRNIPGISFQRFYNQYIKYVGNVGQDLVESIFSFVHYKPIPVTQLIQASLMKTEPDHEGFINLGWRGWEGAFPTSIITGCSANPALNEKTIAYYEEAVRTSVRRLQPLTSYFHEDSRTDKFRATALTGVQPYMGCEIPSLSGNVVFTDLARGPESQLPVRGVLAYTKVRTDGKLNDFHVIETDDPFGSQSAYYVSLGTNLNQTRLYLGVYGSMKVADANQGTVFEIIP
;
A
#
# COMPACT_ATOMS: atom_id res chain seq x y z
N MET A 1 -26.23 8.91 15.82
CA MET A 1 -25.73 8.33 14.56
C MET A 1 -25.96 6.82 14.62
N THR A 2 -26.38 6.22 13.51
CA THR A 2 -26.70 4.79 13.47
C THR A 2 -25.41 3.98 13.52
N LYS A 3 -25.23 3.16 14.56
CA LYS A 3 -24.12 2.20 14.62
C LYS A 3 -24.27 1.23 13.46
N VAL A 4 -23.22 1.04 12.68
CA VAL A 4 -23.18 0.02 11.62
C VAL A 4 -22.67 -1.26 12.25
N LYS A 5 -23.45 -2.32 12.14
CA LYS A 5 -23.07 -3.67 12.55
C LYS A 5 -23.04 -4.56 11.32
N VAL A 6 -22.04 -5.44 11.25
CA VAL A 6 -21.86 -6.43 10.19
C VAL A 6 -21.46 -7.76 10.83
N SER A 7 -21.65 -8.85 10.09
CA SER A 7 -21.18 -10.18 10.48
C SER A 7 -19.98 -10.60 9.61
N LEU A 8 -19.02 -11.32 10.19
CA LEU A 8 -17.85 -11.83 9.47
C LEU A 8 -18.05 -13.32 9.16
N ARG A 9 -18.43 -13.63 7.91
CA ARG A 9 -18.63 -15.00 7.47
C ARG A 9 -17.34 -15.62 6.95
N PRO A 10 -16.76 -16.65 7.60
CA PRO A 10 -15.52 -17.27 7.13
C PRO A 10 -15.75 -17.95 5.78
N ILE A 11 -14.84 -17.72 4.83
CA ILE A 11 -14.85 -18.36 3.51
C ILE A 11 -13.82 -19.49 3.48
N VAL A 12 -12.60 -19.21 3.95
CA VAL A 12 -11.50 -20.17 4.00
C VAL A 12 -10.54 -19.81 5.14
N SER A 13 -9.96 -20.83 5.78
CA SER A 13 -9.03 -20.71 6.90
C SER A 13 -7.77 -21.54 6.66
N LYS A 14 -6.81 -21.45 7.59
CA LYS A 14 -5.52 -22.16 7.53
C LYS A 14 -4.64 -21.73 6.36
N LEU A 15 -4.68 -20.44 6.03
CA LEU A 15 -3.83 -19.82 5.02
C LEU A 15 -2.59 -19.21 5.64
N ASN A 16 -1.50 -19.09 4.88
CA ASN A 16 -0.46 -18.11 5.20
C ASN A 16 -1.02 -16.68 5.05
N LEU A 17 -0.29 -15.68 5.55
CA LEU A 17 -0.76 -14.29 5.67
C LEU A 17 -1.38 -13.75 4.37
N PRO A 18 -2.72 -13.51 4.29
CA PRO A 18 -3.40 -13.13 3.06
C PRO A 18 -3.27 -11.62 2.80
N THR A 19 -2.27 -11.21 2.01
CA THR A 19 -1.93 -9.81 1.76
C THR A 19 -2.77 -9.16 0.68
N VAL A 20 -3.24 -9.92 -0.31
CA VAL A 20 -3.99 -9.37 -1.45
C VAL A 20 -5.21 -10.23 -1.76
N LEU A 21 -6.37 -9.58 -1.83
CA LEU A 21 -7.65 -10.17 -2.19
C LEU A 21 -8.16 -9.50 -3.48
N LYS A 22 -8.30 -10.27 -4.55
CA LYS A 22 -8.80 -9.81 -5.86
C LYS A 22 -9.88 -10.74 -6.36
N THR A 23 -10.71 -10.26 -7.27
CA THR A 23 -11.62 -11.13 -8.01
C THR A 23 -11.41 -10.98 -9.51
N THR A 24 -11.71 -12.05 -10.24
CA THR A 24 -11.79 -12.02 -11.70
C THR A 24 -12.58 -13.23 -12.19
N ILE A 25 -12.89 -13.25 -13.50
CA ILE A 25 -13.51 -14.39 -14.18
C ILE A 25 -12.40 -15.12 -14.95
N LEU A 26 -12.25 -16.42 -14.68
CA LEU A 26 -11.29 -17.26 -15.39
C LEU A 26 -11.67 -17.41 -16.87
N PRO A 27 -10.70 -17.49 -17.80
CA PRO A 27 -10.99 -17.74 -19.21
C PRO A 27 -11.84 -19.01 -19.40
N GLY A 28 -13.00 -18.88 -20.04
CA GLY A 28 -13.96 -19.98 -20.25
C GLY A 28 -14.91 -20.25 -19.08
N ASP A 29 -14.77 -19.57 -17.94
CA ASP A 29 -15.73 -19.60 -16.84
C ASP A 29 -16.79 -18.48 -17.01
N SER A 30 -17.91 -18.58 -16.30
CA SER A 30 -18.95 -17.54 -16.19
C SER A 30 -19.05 -16.97 -14.78
N ILE A 31 -18.33 -17.56 -13.82
CA ILE A 31 -18.40 -17.23 -12.40
C ILE A 31 -17.19 -16.39 -12.01
N GLU A 32 -17.46 -15.29 -11.30
CA GLU A 32 -16.43 -14.50 -10.63
C GLU A 32 -15.84 -15.29 -9.46
N ARG A 33 -14.50 -15.40 -9.43
CA ARG A 33 -13.75 -16.14 -8.41
C ARG A 33 -12.96 -15.18 -7.52
N LEU A 34 -12.86 -15.50 -6.23
CA LEU A 34 -12.00 -14.80 -5.28
C LEU A 34 -10.61 -15.40 -5.31
N PHE A 35 -9.60 -14.58 -5.59
CA PHE A 35 -8.18 -14.89 -5.55
C PHE A 35 -7.55 -14.34 -4.28
N ILE A 36 -6.71 -15.15 -3.66
CA ILE A 36 -6.05 -14.87 -2.39
C ILE A 36 -4.57 -15.05 -2.59
N ALA A 37 -3.81 -13.95 -2.58
CA ALA A 37 -2.36 -14.00 -2.56
C ALA A 37 -1.87 -13.93 -1.11
N THR A 38 -0.98 -14.84 -0.76
CA THR A 38 -0.32 -14.87 0.55
C THR A 38 1.06 -14.24 0.46
N GLN A 39 1.51 -13.63 1.57
CA GLN A 39 2.81 -12.94 1.62
C GLN A 39 4.00 -13.83 1.22
N VAL A 40 3.92 -15.13 1.55
CA VAL A 40 4.99 -16.09 1.26
C VAL A 40 5.08 -16.48 -0.21
N GLY A 41 4.06 -16.21 -1.04
CA GLY A 41 4.09 -16.44 -2.49
C GLY A 41 3.12 -17.48 -3.02
N GLU A 42 2.15 -17.94 -2.23
CA GLU A 42 1.08 -18.82 -2.71
C GLU A 42 -0.11 -17.96 -3.16
N ILE A 43 -0.67 -18.28 -4.33
CA ILE A 43 -1.89 -17.66 -4.85
C ILE A 43 -2.94 -18.74 -5.03
N PHE A 44 -4.04 -18.58 -4.32
CA PHE A 44 -5.19 -19.48 -4.39
C PHE A 44 -6.36 -18.79 -5.08
N TYR A 45 -7.33 -19.58 -5.53
CA TYR A 45 -8.66 -19.08 -5.85
C TYR A 45 -9.75 -19.99 -5.30
N ILE A 46 -10.91 -19.41 -5.02
CA ILE A 46 -12.08 -20.15 -4.53
C ILE A 46 -13.05 -20.34 -5.68
N GLY A 47 -13.29 -21.60 -6.04
CA GLY A 47 -14.20 -22.00 -7.10
C GLY A 47 -15.00 -23.24 -6.73
N ASN A 48 -16.30 -23.25 -7.03
CA ASN A 48 -17.19 -24.42 -6.85
C ASN A 48 -17.17 -25.02 -5.42
N GLY A 49 -16.99 -24.17 -4.41
CA GLY A 49 -16.91 -24.59 -3.00
C GLY A 49 -15.57 -25.17 -2.56
N VAL A 50 -14.55 -25.18 -3.43
CA VAL A 50 -13.19 -25.63 -3.13
C VAL A 50 -12.17 -24.50 -3.29
N ILE A 51 -11.04 -24.64 -2.59
CA ILE A 51 -9.86 -23.80 -2.76
C ILE A 51 -8.87 -24.53 -3.67
N GLU A 52 -8.39 -23.85 -4.70
CA GLU A 52 -7.41 -24.38 -5.65
C GLU A 52 -6.18 -23.47 -5.72
N THR A 53 -5.02 -24.08 -5.97
CA THR A 53 -3.78 -23.31 -6.18
C THR A 53 -3.75 -22.78 -7.60
N PHE A 54 -3.72 -21.46 -7.74
CA PHE A 54 -3.53 -20.79 -9.02
C PHE A 54 -2.04 -20.74 -9.41
N LEU A 55 -1.19 -20.37 -8.46
CA LEU A 55 0.25 -20.22 -8.67
C LEU A 55 1.00 -20.33 -7.35
N ASP A 56 2.17 -20.97 -7.35
CA ASP A 56 3.11 -20.99 -6.24
C ASP A 56 4.45 -20.41 -6.70
N ILE A 57 4.79 -19.22 -6.20
CA ILE A 57 6.07 -18.55 -6.44
C ILE A 57 6.94 -18.50 -5.18
N ARG A 58 6.67 -19.29 -4.13
CA ARG A 58 7.50 -19.32 -2.91
C ARG A 58 9.00 -19.42 -3.20
N PRO A 59 9.49 -20.22 -4.18
CA PRO A 59 10.93 -20.27 -4.50
C PRO A 59 11.51 -18.97 -5.07
N ARG A 60 10.65 -18.06 -5.57
CA ARG A 60 11.03 -16.74 -6.10
C ARG A 60 10.91 -15.64 -5.04
N ILE A 61 10.26 -15.91 -3.92
CA ILE A 61 10.13 -14.98 -2.80
C ILE A 61 11.35 -15.10 -1.89
N LEU A 62 11.88 -13.95 -1.49
CA LEU A 62 12.97 -13.89 -0.53
C LEU A 62 12.55 -14.47 0.83
N LYS A 63 13.51 -15.04 1.58
CA LYS A 63 13.22 -15.67 2.87
C LYS A 63 12.71 -14.63 3.87
N LEU A 64 11.47 -14.80 4.33
CA LEU A 64 10.78 -13.87 5.21
C LEU A 64 10.99 -14.18 6.70
N GLY A 65 10.85 -13.17 7.55
CA GLY A 65 10.79 -13.30 9.01
C GLY A 65 12.14 -13.60 9.69
N GLY A 66 13.25 -13.53 8.96
CA GLY A 66 14.58 -13.86 9.47
C GLY A 66 15.25 -12.79 10.33
N SER A 67 14.87 -11.52 10.19
CA SER A 67 15.66 -10.38 10.71
C SER A 67 14.92 -9.48 11.72
N SER A 68 13.62 -9.66 11.93
CA SER A 68 12.78 -8.73 12.73
C SER A 68 11.79 -9.43 13.67
N GLY A 69 12.23 -10.47 14.39
CA GLY A 69 11.37 -11.18 15.36
C GLY A 69 10.15 -11.88 14.75
N GLY A 70 10.15 -12.06 13.42
CA GLY A 70 9.08 -12.66 12.64
C GLY A 70 8.23 -11.67 11.84
N TYR A 71 8.29 -10.36 12.11
CA TYR A 71 7.67 -9.35 11.24
C TYR A 71 8.48 -9.18 9.95
N ASP A 72 7.80 -8.90 8.83
CA ASP A 72 8.43 -8.61 7.54
C ASP A 72 7.40 -7.94 6.63
N GLU A 73 7.77 -6.89 5.89
CA GLU A 73 6.92 -6.27 4.86
C GLU A 73 7.35 -6.64 3.44
N ARG A 74 8.34 -7.53 3.29
CA ARG A 74 8.73 -8.11 2.01
C ARG A 74 7.82 -9.28 1.67
N GLY A 75 7.90 -9.77 0.45
CA GLY A 75 7.18 -10.96 0.01
C GLY A 75 6.38 -10.71 -1.25
N LEU A 76 5.23 -11.36 -1.39
CA LEU A 76 4.26 -11.08 -2.44
C LEU A 76 3.34 -9.93 -2.02
N LEU A 77 3.50 -8.79 -2.70
CA LEU A 77 2.95 -7.49 -2.32
C LEU A 77 1.80 -7.04 -3.21
N GLY A 78 1.74 -7.51 -4.46
CA GLY A 78 0.73 -7.08 -5.42
C GLY A 78 0.31 -8.19 -6.37
N LEU A 79 -1.00 -8.20 -6.68
CA LEU A 79 -1.62 -9.02 -7.71
C LEU A 79 -2.65 -8.15 -8.44
N ALA A 80 -2.59 -8.10 -9.77
CA ALA A 80 -3.62 -7.48 -10.59
C ALA A 80 -3.91 -8.31 -11.83
N PHE A 81 -5.19 -8.54 -12.13
CA PHE A 81 -5.62 -9.11 -13.40
C PHE A 81 -5.79 -8.00 -14.42
N HIS A 82 -5.38 -8.24 -15.67
CA HIS A 82 -5.68 -7.30 -16.76
C HIS A 82 -7.21 -7.14 -16.89
N PRO A 83 -7.74 -5.95 -17.25
CA PRO A 83 -9.19 -5.75 -17.41
C PRO A 83 -9.83 -6.67 -18.46
N GLN A 84 -9.01 -7.19 -19.38
CA GLN A 84 -9.37 -8.18 -20.40
C GLN A 84 -8.83 -9.58 -20.09
N PHE A 85 -8.56 -9.92 -18.82
CA PHE A 85 -7.97 -11.21 -18.41
C PHE A 85 -8.72 -12.41 -18.98
N TYR A 86 -10.05 -12.34 -19.07
CA TYR A 86 -10.87 -13.38 -19.71
C TYR A 86 -10.41 -13.73 -21.14
N VAL A 87 -9.95 -12.73 -21.89
CA VAL A 87 -9.55 -12.87 -23.30
C VAL A 87 -8.03 -13.02 -23.44
N ASN A 88 -7.27 -12.10 -22.84
CA ASN A 88 -5.82 -12.03 -23.04
C ASN A 88 -5.01 -12.85 -22.03
N ARG A 89 -5.64 -13.30 -20.95
CA ARG A 89 -5.06 -14.16 -19.91
C ARG A 89 -3.87 -13.52 -19.17
N LEU A 90 -3.72 -12.20 -19.22
CA LEU A 90 -2.62 -11.47 -18.60
C LEU A 90 -2.93 -11.07 -17.14
N PHE A 91 -1.97 -11.29 -16.26
CA PHE A 91 -2.00 -10.81 -14.88
C PHE A 91 -0.59 -10.38 -14.45
N TYR A 92 -0.50 -9.67 -13.33
CA TYR A 92 0.71 -8.98 -12.92
C TYR A 92 0.98 -9.20 -11.45
N LEU A 93 2.25 -9.39 -11.11
CA LEU A 93 2.73 -9.62 -9.76
C LEU A 93 3.75 -8.56 -9.36
N HIS A 94 3.73 -8.16 -8.09
CA HIS A 94 4.78 -7.36 -7.47
C HIS A 94 5.29 -8.09 -6.24
N TYR A 95 6.59 -8.39 -6.19
CA TYR A 95 7.17 -9.14 -5.09
C TYR A 95 8.66 -8.90 -4.88
N SER A 96 9.13 -9.23 -3.67
CA SER A 96 10.52 -9.13 -3.26
C SER A 96 11.32 -10.40 -3.62
N VAL A 97 12.36 -10.24 -4.43
CA VAL A 97 13.03 -11.32 -5.18
C VAL A 97 14.00 -12.14 -4.32
N ALA A 98 13.89 -13.47 -4.41
CA ALA A 98 14.80 -14.40 -3.74
C ALA A 98 16.28 -14.19 -4.11
N GLY A 99 17.15 -14.25 -3.10
CA GLY A 99 18.59 -14.14 -3.28
C GLY A 99 19.11 -12.71 -3.48
N THR A 100 18.26 -11.71 -3.28
CA THR A 100 18.62 -10.29 -3.44
C THR A 100 18.82 -9.56 -2.11
N GLN A 101 18.76 -10.28 -0.98
CA GLN A 101 18.94 -9.68 0.34
C GLN A 101 20.34 -9.12 0.50
N GLY A 102 20.41 -7.83 0.84
CA GLY A 102 21.62 -7.08 1.08
C GLY A 102 21.73 -6.58 2.53
N PRO A 103 22.75 -5.76 2.82
CA PRO A 103 23.06 -5.30 4.17
C PRO A 103 22.16 -4.13 4.65
N GLY A 104 21.28 -3.59 3.80
CA GLY A 104 20.49 -2.39 4.07
C GLY A 104 21.25 -1.09 3.78
N ALA A 105 20.52 0.01 3.65
CA ALA A 105 21.06 1.33 3.30
C ALA A 105 21.76 2.07 4.44
N LEU A 106 21.47 1.72 5.70
CA LEU A 106 22.12 2.26 6.90
C LEU A 106 22.68 1.10 7.75
N PRO A 107 23.84 0.52 7.38
CA PRO A 107 24.41 -0.59 8.12
C PRO A 107 24.78 -0.17 9.55
N GLY A 108 24.32 -0.94 10.54
CA GLY A 108 24.62 -0.71 11.97
C GLY A 108 23.51 -0.01 12.77
N ALA A 109 22.45 0.47 12.12
CA ALA A 109 21.21 0.88 12.79
C ALA A 109 20.10 -0.15 12.50
N PRO A 110 19.20 -0.44 13.46
CA PRO A 110 17.98 -1.19 13.15
C PRO A 110 17.24 -0.56 11.97
N PRO A 111 16.72 -1.35 11.01
CA PRO A 111 16.09 -0.83 9.77
C PRO A 111 14.94 0.16 10.00
N GLU A 112 14.28 0.09 11.16
CA GLU A 112 13.09 0.88 11.49
C GLU A 112 13.39 2.10 12.38
N SER A 113 14.64 2.29 12.83
CA SER A 113 14.93 3.16 13.99
C SER A 113 15.50 4.53 13.66
N PHE A 114 15.60 4.94 12.40
CA PHE A 114 16.11 6.28 12.11
C PHE A 114 15.19 7.34 12.71
N LYS A 115 15.79 8.26 13.48
CA LYS A 115 15.14 9.47 13.98
C LYS A 115 16.04 10.67 13.64
N PRO A 116 15.54 11.67 12.89
CA PRO A 116 16.31 12.86 12.61
C PRO A 116 16.53 13.66 13.90
N ASN A 117 17.61 14.45 13.93
CA ASN A 117 17.84 15.47 14.94
C ASN A 117 17.64 16.86 14.30
N PRO A 118 16.56 17.59 14.65
CA PRO A 118 16.28 18.92 14.10
C PRO A 118 17.40 19.95 14.34
N CYS A 119 18.26 19.72 15.34
CA CYS A 119 19.40 20.55 15.66
C CYS A 119 20.68 20.14 14.91
N ASP A 120 20.66 19.05 14.15
CA ASP A 120 21.79 18.55 13.36
C ASP A 120 21.40 18.36 11.90
N ALA A 121 21.78 19.35 11.08
CA ALA A 121 21.50 19.37 9.65
C ALA A 121 22.06 18.15 8.86
N SER A 122 23.07 17.47 9.39
CA SER A 122 23.64 16.27 8.76
C SER A 122 22.68 15.08 8.81
N THR A 123 21.85 15.00 9.85
CA THR A 123 20.80 13.98 9.98
C THR A 123 19.58 14.30 9.13
N LEU A 124 19.32 15.57 8.82
CA LEU A 124 18.16 16.01 8.05
C LEU A 124 18.30 15.80 6.54
N ASN A 125 19.49 15.47 6.04
CA ASN A 125 19.76 15.45 4.60
C ASN A 125 20.63 14.25 4.17
N LEU A 126 20.40 13.09 4.77
CA LEU A 126 21.15 11.89 4.41
C LEU A 126 20.98 11.58 2.92
N LYS A 127 22.05 11.05 2.31
CA LYS A 127 22.05 10.65 0.90
C LYS A 127 22.36 9.18 0.78
N TRP A 128 21.52 8.48 0.02
CA TRP A 128 21.75 7.09 -0.32
C TRP A 128 22.77 6.97 -1.47
N ALA A 129 24.05 7.14 -1.14
CA ALA A 129 25.14 7.25 -2.11
C ALA A 129 25.65 5.90 -2.64
N ASN A 130 25.79 4.87 -1.79
CA ASN A 130 26.29 3.53 -2.19
C ASN A 130 25.13 2.54 -2.45
N ARG A 131 24.10 2.98 -3.16
CA ARG A 131 22.85 2.23 -3.39
C ARG A 131 23.01 0.93 -4.19
N GLU A 132 24.13 0.76 -4.89
CA GLU A 132 24.44 -0.48 -5.62
C GLU A 132 24.86 -1.63 -4.70
N HIS A 133 25.36 -1.33 -3.48
CA HIS A 133 25.84 -2.34 -2.53
C HIS A 133 25.15 -2.24 -1.16
N GLN A 134 24.65 -1.07 -0.78
CA GLN A 134 23.95 -0.81 0.47
C GLN A 134 22.46 -0.68 0.21
N TYR A 135 21.81 -1.80 -0.05
CA TYR A 135 20.36 -1.91 -0.20
C TYR A 135 19.88 -3.15 0.57
N ASP A 136 18.59 -3.23 0.88
CA ASP A 136 18.01 -4.36 1.61
C ASP A 136 17.59 -5.49 0.67
N HIS A 137 16.86 -5.19 -0.40
CA HIS A 137 16.42 -6.19 -1.37
C HIS A 137 16.04 -5.56 -2.73
N ILE A 138 15.69 -6.41 -3.69
CA ILE A 138 15.11 -6.00 -4.97
C ILE A 138 13.65 -6.42 -5.00
N ASP A 139 12.77 -5.47 -5.27
CA ASP A 139 11.39 -5.72 -5.69
C ASP A 139 11.31 -5.82 -7.21
N THR A 140 10.40 -6.67 -7.72
CA THR A 140 10.13 -6.81 -9.15
C THR A 140 8.65 -6.68 -9.45
N VAL A 141 8.32 -6.04 -10.57
CA VAL A 141 6.98 -6.03 -11.16
C VAL A 141 7.02 -6.85 -12.45
N GLU A 142 6.19 -7.89 -12.53
CA GLU A 142 6.23 -8.86 -13.63
C GLU A 142 4.87 -8.99 -14.32
N GLU A 143 4.91 -9.19 -15.63
CA GLU A 143 3.76 -9.57 -16.44
C GLU A 143 3.78 -11.10 -16.62
N TRP A 144 2.64 -11.73 -16.36
CA TRP A 144 2.42 -13.16 -16.45
C TRP A 144 1.23 -13.46 -17.36
N ILE A 145 1.20 -14.67 -17.91
CA ILE A 145 0.13 -15.16 -18.77
C ILE A 145 -0.37 -16.52 -18.28
N LEU A 146 -1.69 -16.69 -18.19
CA LEU A 146 -2.30 -17.99 -17.98
C LEU A 146 -2.37 -18.74 -19.33
N GLN A 147 -1.65 -19.85 -19.47
CA GLN A 147 -1.64 -20.65 -20.69
C GLN A 147 -2.95 -21.45 -20.85
N SER A 148 -3.20 -21.97 -22.05
CA SER A 148 -4.42 -22.76 -22.34
C SER A 148 -4.50 -24.09 -21.58
N ASN A 149 -3.38 -24.59 -21.07
CA ASN A 149 -3.31 -25.76 -20.19
C ASN A 149 -3.60 -25.41 -18.71
N GLY A 150 -3.96 -24.16 -18.40
CA GLY A 150 -4.24 -23.68 -17.05
C GLY A 150 -2.99 -23.34 -16.23
N GLN A 151 -1.78 -23.41 -16.80
CA GLN A 151 -0.54 -23.09 -16.09
C GLN A 151 -0.13 -21.63 -16.29
N PRO A 152 0.10 -20.85 -15.21
CA PRO A 152 0.64 -19.51 -15.34
C PRO A 152 2.13 -19.51 -15.69
N HIS A 153 2.56 -18.60 -16.57
CA HIS A 153 3.96 -18.45 -16.98
C HIS A 153 4.36 -16.97 -16.99
N LYS A 154 5.58 -16.67 -16.52
CA LYS A 154 6.14 -15.32 -16.59
C LYS A 154 6.38 -14.94 -18.05
N ARG A 155 5.86 -13.79 -18.48
CA ARG A 155 6.08 -13.26 -19.83
C ARG A 155 7.28 -12.33 -19.90
N ARG A 156 7.35 -11.34 -19.01
CA ARG A 156 8.46 -10.37 -18.90
C ARG A 156 8.48 -9.68 -17.55
N THR A 157 9.61 -9.06 -17.22
CA THR A 157 9.71 -8.11 -16.11
C THR A 157 9.48 -6.69 -16.62
N LEU A 158 8.65 -5.93 -15.90
CA LEU A 158 8.35 -4.53 -16.19
C LEU A 158 9.32 -3.58 -15.46
N LEU A 159 9.62 -3.88 -14.19
CA LEU A 159 10.51 -3.07 -13.34
C LEU A 159 11.27 -3.96 -12.35
N ASN A 160 12.51 -3.57 -12.02
CA ASN A 160 13.29 -4.09 -10.91
C ASN A 160 13.78 -2.90 -10.06
N ILE A 161 13.41 -2.85 -8.78
CA ILE A 161 13.57 -1.68 -7.92
C ILE A 161 14.41 -2.09 -6.70
N ARG A 162 15.56 -1.43 -6.46
CA ARG A 162 16.29 -1.64 -5.19
C ARG A 162 15.56 -0.90 -4.07
N ARG A 163 15.41 -1.59 -2.93
CA ARG A 163 14.82 -1.04 -1.71
C ARG A 163 15.91 -0.76 -0.68
N PRO A 164 15.91 0.42 -0.03
CA PRO A 164 16.94 0.74 0.95
C PRO A 164 16.74 -0.01 2.28
N PHE A 165 15.50 -0.30 2.67
CA PHE A 165 15.14 -1.01 3.89
C PHE A 165 14.10 -2.10 3.61
N LEU A 166 13.84 -2.95 4.62
CA LEU A 166 12.90 -4.07 4.49
C LEU A 166 11.42 -3.65 4.51
N ASN A 167 11.11 -2.45 4.97
CA ASN A 167 9.75 -1.96 5.18
C ASN A 167 9.34 -0.83 4.21
N HIS A 168 8.06 -0.47 4.25
CA HIS A 168 7.39 0.48 3.38
C HIS A 168 7.48 0.15 1.88
N ASN A 169 7.33 -1.13 1.55
CA ASN A 169 7.30 -1.58 0.15
C ASN A 169 5.92 -1.35 -0.50
N GLY A 170 4.88 -1.17 0.32
CA GLY A 170 3.47 -1.15 -0.09
C GLY A 170 2.87 -2.55 -0.16
N VAL A 171 1.57 -2.65 0.06
CA VAL A 171 0.78 -3.90 -0.04
C VAL A 171 -0.45 -3.66 -0.91
N ASN A 172 -0.99 -4.73 -1.52
CA ASN A 172 -2.03 -4.61 -2.55
C ASN A 172 -1.63 -3.61 -3.65
N SER A 173 -0.34 -3.68 -4.02
CA SER A 173 0.37 -2.59 -4.69
C SER A 173 0.04 -2.41 -6.17
N LEU A 174 -0.74 -3.34 -6.76
CA LEU A 174 -1.08 -3.37 -8.17
C LEU A 174 -2.58 -3.30 -8.37
N ASN A 175 -3.03 -2.36 -9.20
CA ASN A 175 -4.42 -2.21 -9.64
C ASN A 175 -4.45 -1.72 -11.08
N PHE A 176 -5.45 -2.08 -11.86
CA PHE A 176 -5.68 -1.40 -13.14
C PHE A 176 -6.53 -0.16 -12.92
N SER A 177 -6.12 0.96 -13.50
CA SER A 177 -6.93 2.17 -13.54
C SER A 177 -8.11 1.92 -14.49
N PRO A 178 -9.37 1.98 -14.02
CA PRO A 178 -10.53 1.88 -14.90
C PRO A 178 -10.71 3.14 -15.76
N GLU A 179 -10.00 4.24 -15.43
CA GLU A 179 -10.04 5.50 -16.17
C GLU A 179 -9.08 5.48 -17.36
N THR A 180 -7.86 4.97 -17.18
CA THR A 180 -6.81 5.00 -18.22
C THR A 180 -6.53 3.64 -18.86
N GLY A 181 -6.98 2.55 -18.23
CA GLY A 181 -6.66 1.17 -18.65
C GLY A 181 -5.23 0.74 -18.36
N LYS A 182 -4.42 1.58 -17.70
CA LYS A 182 -3.02 1.30 -17.37
C LYS A 182 -2.88 0.55 -16.04
N LEU A 183 -1.79 -0.20 -15.90
CA LEU A 183 -1.42 -0.82 -14.63
C LEU A 183 -0.90 0.27 -13.68
N VAL A 184 -1.40 0.33 -12.47
CA VAL A 184 -0.97 1.25 -11.42
C VAL A 184 -0.13 0.50 -10.41
N LEU A 185 1.09 0.96 -10.18
CA LEU A 185 1.98 0.56 -9.10
C LEU A 185 1.95 1.63 -8.00
N THR A 186 1.57 1.24 -6.78
CA THR A 186 1.75 2.06 -5.58
C THR A 186 2.98 1.59 -4.82
N THR A 187 3.90 2.50 -4.50
CA THR A 187 5.09 2.18 -3.72
C THR A 187 5.29 3.16 -2.57
N GLY A 188 5.63 2.63 -1.39
CA GLY A 188 6.08 3.45 -0.27
C GLY A 188 7.48 4.03 -0.47
N ASP A 189 7.93 4.82 0.50
CA ASP A 189 9.20 5.57 0.51
C ASP A 189 10.45 4.68 0.58
N GLY A 190 10.28 3.36 0.75
CA GLY A 190 11.38 2.40 0.84
C GLY A 190 11.88 2.13 2.25
N GLY A 191 11.25 2.72 3.27
CA GLY A 191 11.34 2.27 4.64
C GLY A 191 12.11 3.17 5.58
N SER A 192 12.35 2.65 6.78
CA SER A 192 12.85 3.38 7.95
C SER A 192 11.91 4.50 8.43
N GLY A 193 12.12 4.98 9.65
CA GLY A 193 11.42 6.16 10.15
C GLY A 193 11.80 7.42 9.36
N TYR A 194 10.84 8.34 9.21
CA TYR A 194 11.07 9.72 8.75
C TYR A 194 11.67 9.93 7.35
N ASP A 195 11.63 8.93 6.45
CA ASP A 195 12.20 8.99 5.08
C ASP A 195 13.61 9.63 5.07
N PRO A 196 14.64 8.91 5.55
CA PRO A 196 15.97 9.50 5.80
C PRO A 196 16.59 10.11 4.55
N PHE A 197 16.26 9.59 3.37
CA PHE A 197 16.87 9.99 2.10
C PHE A 197 16.00 10.91 1.25
N ASN A 198 14.82 11.30 1.76
CA ASN A 198 13.85 12.13 1.04
C ASN A 198 13.35 11.50 -0.27
N LEU A 199 13.23 10.16 -0.32
CA LEU A 199 12.84 9.47 -1.55
C LEU A 199 11.41 9.79 -1.94
N SER A 200 10.54 10.04 -0.96
CA SER A 200 9.12 10.30 -1.19
C SER A 200 8.87 11.61 -1.94
N GLN A 201 9.62 12.66 -1.62
CA GLN A 201 9.49 13.98 -2.27
C GLN A 201 10.45 14.19 -3.46
N ASP A 202 11.53 13.43 -3.58
CA ASP A 202 12.42 13.53 -4.75
C ASP A 202 11.71 13.00 -6.01
N ASP A 203 11.57 13.86 -7.02
CA ASP A 203 10.84 13.55 -8.27
C ASP A 203 11.56 12.51 -9.14
N MET A 204 12.87 12.31 -8.94
CA MET A 204 13.66 11.36 -9.72
C MET A 204 13.61 9.94 -9.13
N GLU A 205 13.29 9.81 -7.84
CA GLU A 205 13.25 8.53 -7.14
C GLU A 205 11.91 7.80 -7.42
N ILE A 206 11.99 6.48 -7.65
CA ILE A 206 10.82 5.64 -7.91
C ILE A 206 10.01 5.41 -6.63
N ALA A 207 10.69 5.37 -5.47
CA ALA A 207 10.05 5.18 -4.18
C ALA A 207 9.16 6.38 -3.78
N GLY A 208 8.13 6.10 -2.99
CA GLY A 208 7.15 7.06 -2.49
C GLY A 208 6.25 7.66 -3.57
N LYS A 209 5.99 6.90 -4.64
CA LYS A 209 5.20 7.30 -5.82
C LYS A 209 4.00 6.39 -6.04
N ILE A 210 3.02 6.93 -6.77
CA ILE A 210 2.02 6.14 -7.48
C ILE A 210 2.25 6.34 -8.98
N ILE A 211 2.41 5.23 -9.70
CA ILE A 211 2.93 5.22 -11.07
C ILE A 211 1.97 4.43 -11.95
N GLU A 212 1.55 5.01 -13.08
CA GLU A 212 0.92 4.29 -14.17
C GLU A 212 1.98 3.71 -15.12
N ILE A 213 1.78 2.47 -15.53
CA ILE A 213 2.60 1.70 -16.45
C ILE A 213 1.74 1.33 -17.66
N ASP A 214 2.10 1.83 -18.84
CA ASP A 214 1.52 1.40 -20.10
C ASP A 214 2.11 0.04 -20.50
N VAL A 215 1.35 -1.02 -20.19
CA VAL A 215 1.72 -2.42 -20.47
C VAL A 215 1.48 -2.81 -21.93
N VAL A 216 0.76 -2.00 -22.71
CA VAL A 216 0.49 -2.28 -24.14
C VAL A 216 1.70 -1.88 -25.00
N LYS A 217 2.41 -0.83 -24.57
CA LYS A 217 3.60 -0.35 -25.28
C LYS A 217 4.71 -1.42 -25.29
N ASN A 218 5.21 -1.73 -26.49
CA ASN A 218 6.32 -2.66 -26.66
C ASN A 218 7.65 -1.92 -26.45
N THR A 219 8.40 -2.34 -25.44
CA THR A 219 9.71 -1.78 -25.09
C THR A 219 10.87 -2.51 -25.77
N TYR A 220 10.62 -3.70 -26.33
CA TYR A 220 11.65 -4.66 -26.76
C TYR A 220 12.67 -5.03 -25.66
N ILE A 221 12.29 -4.86 -24.38
CA ILE A 221 13.11 -5.16 -23.21
C ILE A 221 12.29 -6.05 -22.27
N ASP A 222 12.66 -7.33 -22.17
CA ASP A 222 11.96 -8.31 -21.33
C ASP A 222 12.49 -8.37 -19.89
N ASN A 223 13.71 -7.88 -19.66
CA ASN A 223 14.33 -7.81 -18.34
C ASN A 223 15.10 -6.50 -18.18
N PRO A 224 14.48 -5.46 -17.58
CA PRO A 224 15.14 -4.17 -17.38
C PRO A 224 16.23 -4.23 -16.30
N PRO A 225 17.16 -3.25 -16.30
CA PRO A 225 18.14 -3.13 -15.24
C PRO A 225 17.45 -2.91 -13.88
N VAL A 226 18.17 -3.25 -12.82
CA VAL A 226 17.76 -2.93 -11.45
C VAL A 226 18.10 -1.47 -11.19
N VAL A 227 17.10 -0.70 -10.77
CA VAL A 227 17.19 0.76 -10.63
C VAL A 227 16.62 1.24 -9.30
N THR A 228 16.89 2.51 -9.00
CA THR A 228 16.32 3.28 -7.89
C THR A 228 15.63 4.55 -8.41
N ARG A 229 16.13 5.07 -9.54
CA ARG A 229 15.69 6.31 -10.14
C ARG A 229 15.17 6.10 -11.55
N PHE A 230 14.30 7.01 -11.97
CA PHE A 230 13.72 6.97 -13.31
C PHE A 230 14.75 7.16 -14.44
N ASN A 231 15.76 8.00 -14.24
CA ASN A 231 16.80 8.26 -15.25
C ASN A 231 17.79 7.09 -15.44
N GLU A 232 17.77 6.08 -14.56
CA GLU A 232 18.55 4.85 -14.70
C GLU A 232 17.86 3.84 -15.64
N LEU A 233 16.58 4.03 -15.93
CA LEU A 233 15.83 3.17 -16.84
C LEU A 233 16.18 3.46 -18.31
N PRO A 234 16.15 2.45 -19.19
CA PRO A 234 16.19 2.67 -20.64
C PRO A 234 15.02 3.53 -21.13
N VAL A 235 15.27 4.39 -22.12
CA VAL A 235 14.25 5.32 -22.69
C VAL A 235 12.93 4.62 -23.06
N PRO A 236 12.92 3.44 -23.74
CA PRO A 236 11.65 2.77 -24.06
C PRO A 236 10.77 2.47 -22.83
N ILE A 237 11.38 2.23 -21.67
CA ILE A 237 10.66 1.97 -20.41
C ILE A 237 10.26 3.29 -19.76
N GLN A 238 11.13 4.31 -19.76
CA GLN A 238 10.77 5.65 -19.27
C GLN A 238 9.48 6.15 -19.94
N GLU A 239 9.32 5.90 -21.24
CA GLU A 239 8.14 6.29 -22.00
C GLU A 239 6.86 5.49 -21.68
N THR A 240 6.94 4.39 -20.93
CA THR A 240 5.76 3.67 -20.44
C THR A 240 5.23 4.20 -19.11
N LEU A 241 6.05 5.00 -18.41
CA LEU A 241 5.79 5.38 -17.02
C LEU A 241 5.23 6.79 -16.92
N THR A 242 4.21 6.95 -16.09
CA THR A 242 3.63 8.26 -15.75
C THR A 242 3.40 8.32 -14.24
N VAL A 243 3.94 9.34 -13.57
CA VAL A 243 3.74 9.51 -12.12
C VAL A 243 2.42 10.23 -11.90
N ILE A 244 1.51 9.65 -11.11
CA ILE A 244 0.21 10.25 -10.80
C ILE A 244 0.21 10.95 -9.44
N ALA A 245 1.04 10.48 -8.50
CA ALA A 245 1.20 11.08 -7.19
C ALA A 245 2.60 10.84 -6.60
N LYS A 246 3.02 11.73 -5.70
CA LYS A 246 4.20 11.55 -4.83
C LYS A 246 3.87 11.79 -3.36
N GLY A 247 4.85 11.64 -2.47
CA GLY A 247 4.66 11.90 -1.04
C GLY A 247 4.00 10.74 -0.31
N VAL A 248 4.20 9.51 -0.78
CA VAL A 248 3.71 8.28 -0.13
C VAL A 248 4.73 7.80 0.92
N ARG A 249 4.27 7.41 2.12
CA ARG A 249 5.07 6.74 3.16
C ARG A 249 4.99 5.24 3.01
N ASN A 250 3.87 4.65 3.40
CA ASN A 250 3.53 3.25 3.21
C ASN A 250 2.04 3.14 2.86
N ILE A 251 1.68 2.29 1.90
CA ILE A 251 0.40 2.39 1.19
C ILE A 251 -0.26 1.01 1.01
N PRO A 252 -1.53 0.83 1.42
CA PRO A 252 -2.29 -0.40 1.19
C PRO A 252 -3.01 -0.40 -0.18
N GLY A 253 -2.31 0.06 -1.20
CA GLY A 253 -2.81 0.15 -2.57
C GLY A 253 -3.68 1.38 -2.85
N ILE A 254 -4.31 1.34 -4.02
CA ILE A 254 -5.22 2.35 -4.54
C ILE A 254 -6.54 1.68 -4.93
N SER A 255 -7.67 2.32 -4.64
CA SER A 255 -8.99 1.87 -5.08
C SER A 255 -9.73 2.97 -5.84
N PHE A 256 -10.64 2.55 -6.70
CA PHE A 256 -11.37 3.43 -7.62
C PHE A 256 -12.86 3.27 -7.39
N GLN A 257 -13.58 4.38 -7.20
CA GLN A 257 -15.03 4.38 -7.15
C GLN A 257 -15.58 5.12 -8.36
N ARG A 258 -16.48 4.47 -9.09
CA ARG A 258 -17.20 5.15 -10.17
C ARG A 258 -18.19 6.14 -9.58
N PHE A 259 -18.12 7.39 -10.02
CA PHE A 259 -19.03 8.46 -9.65
C PHE A 259 -19.47 9.19 -10.92
N TYR A 260 -20.70 8.93 -11.37
CA TYR A 260 -21.20 9.33 -12.68
C TYR A 260 -20.25 8.89 -13.82
N ASN A 261 -19.64 9.86 -14.51
CA ASN A 261 -18.73 9.66 -15.64
C ASN A 261 -17.24 9.79 -15.24
N GLN A 262 -16.94 9.82 -13.94
CA GLN A 262 -15.60 9.98 -13.41
C GLN A 262 -15.27 8.89 -12.39
N TYR A 263 -13.99 8.80 -12.01
CA TYR A 263 -13.52 7.91 -10.96
C TYR A 263 -12.87 8.70 -9.84
N ILE A 264 -13.34 8.47 -8.62
CA ILE A 264 -12.69 8.93 -7.39
C ILE A 264 -11.63 7.89 -7.02
N LYS A 265 -10.40 8.34 -6.81
CA LYS A 265 -9.30 7.50 -6.33
C LYS A 265 -9.22 7.62 -4.82
N TYR A 266 -9.06 6.51 -4.12
CA TYR A 266 -8.77 6.48 -2.69
C TYR A 266 -7.42 5.84 -2.45
N VAL A 267 -6.61 6.48 -1.62
CA VAL A 267 -5.28 5.99 -1.25
C VAL A 267 -5.10 6.12 0.25
N GLY A 268 -4.68 5.03 0.88
CA GLY A 268 -4.23 5.05 2.26
C GLY A 268 -2.77 5.48 2.36
N ASN A 269 -2.40 6.14 3.44
CA ASN A 269 -1.01 6.42 3.78
C ASN A 269 -0.81 6.18 5.28
N VAL A 270 0.00 5.18 5.60
CA VAL A 270 0.29 4.78 6.98
C VAL A 270 1.24 5.76 7.62
N GLY A 271 0.88 6.30 8.78
CA GLY A 271 1.62 7.31 9.51
C GLY A 271 2.86 6.80 10.23
N GLN A 272 3.61 7.73 10.79
CA GLN A 272 4.79 7.45 11.60
C GLN A 272 4.41 7.35 13.08
N ASP A 273 3.96 8.45 13.69
CA ASP A 273 3.75 8.55 15.14
C ASP A 273 2.44 9.30 15.52
N LEU A 274 1.78 9.96 14.57
CA LEU A 274 0.63 10.83 14.83
C LEU A 274 -0.66 10.28 14.25
N VAL A 275 -0.69 9.99 12.95
CA VAL A 275 -1.95 9.75 12.23
C VAL A 275 -1.79 8.81 11.05
N GLU A 276 -2.77 7.92 10.92
CA GLU A 276 -3.07 7.25 9.66
C GLU A 276 -4.00 8.15 8.84
N SER A 277 -3.90 8.09 7.51
CA SER A 277 -4.71 8.96 6.63
C SER A 277 -5.19 8.29 5.36
N ILE A 278 -6.39 8.67 4.94
CA ILE A 278 -6.95 8.32 3.64
C ILE A 278 -7.08 9.60 2.84
N PHE A 279 -6.59 9.59 1.61
CA PHE A 279 -6.71 10.70 0.66
C PHE A 279 -7.68 10.31 -0.45
N SER A 280 -8.31 11.32 -1.05
CA SER A 280 -9.14 11.12 -2.22
C SER A 280 -8.93 12.23 -3.25
N PHE A 281 -8.91 11.88 -4.52
CA PHE A 281 -8.85 12.84 -5.61
C PHE A 281 -9.59 12.34 -6.84
N VAL A 282 -10.13 13.28 -7.62
CA VAL A 282 -10.81 13.01 -8.90
C VAL A 282 -9.98 13.56 -10.04
N HIS A 283 -9.67 14.87 -9.95
CA HIS A 283 -8.84 15.60 -10.88
C HIS A 283 -7.37 15.53 -10.46
N TYR A 284 -6.51 15.24 -11.43
CA TYR A 284 -5.07 15.18 -11.27
C TYR A 284 -4.42 15.38 -12.63
N LYS A 285 -3.22 15.96 -12.62
CA LYS A 285 -2.36 16.11 -13.80
C LYS A 285 -1.15 15.20 -13.61
N PRO A 286 -1.16 13.99 -14.20
CA PRO A 286 -0.04 13.07 -14.05
C PRO A 286 1.13 13.55 -14.93
N ILE A 287 2.36 13.28 -14.50
CA ILE A 287 3.58 13.74 -15.18
C ILE A 287 4.29 12.54 -15.81
N PRO A 288 4.44 12.49 -17.15
CA PRO A 288 5.24 11.47 -17.80
C PRO A 288 6.68 11.47 -17.29
N VAL A 289 7.25 10.29 -17.07
CA VAL A 289 8.61 10.17 -16.52
C VAL A 289 9.65 10.85 -17.42
N THR A 290 9.48 10.81 -18.74
CA THR A 290 10.34 11.53 -19.68
C THR A 290 10.37 13.03 -19.44
N GLN A 291 9.25 13.64 -19.02
CA GLN A 291 9.18 15.07 -18.69
C GLN A 291 9.90 15.37 -17.36
N LEU A 292 9.78 14.50 -16.35
CA LEU A 292 10.53 14.63 -15.10
C LEU A 292 12.05 14.60 -15.35
N ILE A 293 12.50 13.67 -16.20
CA ILE A 293 13.91 13.55 -16.58
C ILE A 293 14.38 14.78 -17.35
N GLN A 294 13.60 15.23 -18.33
CA GLN A 294 13.92 16.43 -19.09
C GLN A 294 14.03 17.67 -18.20
N ALA A 295 13.07 17.87 -17.28
CA ALA A 295 13.07 18.98 -16.34
C ALA A 295 14.30 18.95 -15.43
N SER A 296 14.67 17.76 -14.93
CA SER A 296 15.89 17.56 -14.13
C SER A 296 17.17 17.91 -14.90
N LEU A 297 17.30 17.46 -16.15
CA LEU A 297 18.45 17.76 -17.01
C LEU A 297 18.57 19.27 -17.31
N MET A 298 17.43 19.94 -17.50
CA MET A 298 17.37 21.38 -17.74
C MET A 298 17.49 22.22 -16.45
N LYS A 299 17.54 21.57 -15.28
CA LYS A 299 17.50 22.22 -13.95
C LYS A 299 16.29 23.15 -13.79
N THR A 300 15.16 22.74 -14.31
CA THR A 300 13.86 23.43 -14.21
C THR A 300 12.91 22.63 -13.33
N GLU A 301 12.02 23.29 -12.60
CA GLU A 301 10.91 22.59 -11.91
C GLU A 301 9.84 22.19 -12.95
N PRO A 302 9.35 20.94 -12.95
CA PRO A 302 8.21 20.57 -13.76
C PRO A 302 6.96 21.31 -13.27
N ASP A 303 6.00 21.51 -14.18
CA ASP A 303 4.72 22.11 -13.81
C ASP A 303 3.96 21.15 -12.88
N HIS A 304 3.87 21.55 -11.61
CA HIS A 304 3.19 20.79 -10.56
C HIS A 304 1.72 21.19 -10.37
N GLU A 305 1.18 22.11 -11.19
CA GLU A 305 -0.23 22.48 -11.09
C GLU A 305 -1.13 21.27 -11.37
N GLY A 306 -1.93 20.89 -10.37
CA GLY A 306 -2.79 19.71 -10.43
C GLY A 306 -2.09 18.36 -10.21
N PHE A 307 -0.77 18.32 -10.00
CA PHE A 307 -0.06 17.10 -9.63
C PHE A 307 -0.31 16.74 -8.16
N ILE A 308 -0.56 15.47 -7.86
CA ILE A 308 -0.90 15.04 -6.50
C ILE A 308 0.36 14.85 -5.66
N ASN A 309 0.42 15.53 -4.51
CA ASN A 309 1.44 15.31 -3.49
C ASN A 309 0.74 14.98 -2.17
N LEU A 310 0.94 13.77 -1.63
CA LEU A 310 0.34 13.37 -0.35
C LEU A 310 1.09 13.92 0.87
N GLY A 311 2.23 14.60 0.64
CA GLY A 311 2.93 15.41 1.63
C GLY A 311 3.98 14.69 2.48
N TRP A 312 4.13 13.36 2.36
CA TRP A 312 5.06 12.62 3.21
C TRP A 312 6.50 13.12 3.13
N ARG A 313 7.17 12.90 4.26
CA ARG A 313 8.35 13.50 4.87
C ARG A 313 8.04 14.78 5.63
N GLY A 314 7.56 15.83 4.97
CA GLY A 314 7.21 17.09 5.64
C GLY A 314 5.91 17.00 6.46
N TRP A 315 4.96 16.21 5.99
CA TRP A 315 3.64 16.03 6.60
C TRP A 315 3.27 14.57 6.78
N GLU A 316 2.65 14.30 7.92
CA GLU A 316 1.99 13.05 8.28
C GLU A 316 0.48 13.31 8.32
N GLY A 317 -0.20 13.04 7.21
CA GLY A 317 -1.63 13.31 7.08
C GLY A 317 -1.97 14.80 7.22
N ALA A 318 -2.75 15.13 8.25
CA ALA A 318 -3.16 16.50 8.55
C ALA A 318 -2.13 17.29 9.38
N PHE A 319 -1.05 16.67 9.84
CA PHE A 319 -0.06 17.28 10.75
C PHE A 319 1.34 17.32 10.11
N PRO A 320 2.20 18.29 10.48
CA PRO A 320 3.61 18.20 10.15
C PRO A 320 4.21 16.96 10.81
N THR A 321 5.10 16.27 10.09
CA THR A 321 5.84 15.13 10.65
C THR A 321 6.61 15.59 11.87
N SER A 322 6.41 14.94 13.01
CA SER A 322 6.93 15.40 14.29
C SER A 322 7.69 14.31 15.01
N ILE A 323 8.76 14.70 15.70
CA ILE A 323 9.44 13.86 16.70
C ILE A 323 8.73 14.07 18.03
N ILE A 324 8.38 12.97 18.68
CA ILE A 324 7.71 12.98 19.98
C ILE A 324 8.73 12.61 21.06
N THR A 325 8.90 13.49 22.05
CA THR A 325 9.79 13.29 23.20
C THR A 325 9.02 13.48 24.50
N GLY A 326 9.16 12.56 25.45
CA GLY A 326 8.51 12.69 26.76
C GLY A 326 9.07 13.87 27.58
N CYS A 327 8.20 14.63 28.22
CA CYS A 327 8.60 15.75 29.07
C CYS A 327 9.17 15.24 30.41
N SER A 328 10.43 15.53 30.71
CA SER A 328 11.08 15.10 31.96
C SER A 328 10.38 15.64 33.22
N ALA A 329 9.81 16.84 33.15
CA ALA A 329 9.10 17.49 34.25
C ALA A 329 7.68 16.93 34.49
N ASN A 330 7.05 16.35 33.48
CA ASN A 330 5.72 15.75 33.61
C ASN A 330 5.59 14.56 32.64
N PRO A 331 5.69 13.31 33.14
CA PRO A 331 5.59 12.11 32.31
C PRO A 331 4.27 11.94 31.56
N ALA A 332 3.21 12.68 31.92
CA ALA A 332 1.93 12.67 31.21
C ALA A 332 1.92 13.59 29.97
N LEU A 333 2.98 14.34 29.72
CA LEU A 333 3.09 15.28 28.60
C LEU A 333 4.21 14.87 27.65
N ASN A 334 4.00 15.19 26.37
CA ASN A 334 4.95 15.00 25.30
C ASN A 334 5.24 16.33 24.62
N GLU A 335 6.52 16.59 24.34
CA GLU A 335 6.97 17.62 23.42
C GLU A 335 6.89 17.07 21.98
N LYS A 336 6.41 17.89 21.05
CA LYS A 336 6.33 17.56 19.61
C LYS A 336 7.14 18.58 18.83
N THR A 337 8.23 18.13 18.23
CA THR A 337 9.11 18.97 17.40
C THR A 337 8.90 18.63 15.94
N ILE A 338 8.64 19.62 15.09
CA ILE A 338 8.50 19.39 13.63
C ILE A 338 9.85 18.91 13.09
N ALA A 339 9.88 17.69 12.54
CA ALA A 339 11.11 17.01 12.12
C ALA A 339 11.82 17.76 10.98
N TYR A 340 11.04 18.24 10.00
CA TYR A 340 11.53 18.90 8.79
C TYR A 340 10.78 20.21 8.56
N TYR A 341 11.00 21.20 9.43
CA TYR A 341 10.23 22.46 9.42
C TYR A 341 10.18 23.15 8.05
N GLU A 342 11.33 23.36 7.42
CA GLU A 342 11.42 24.00 6.10
C GLU A 342 10.66 23.23 5.01
N GLU A 343 10.71 21.91 5.05
CA GLU A 343 9.99 21.06 4.10
C GLU A 343 8.48 21.10 4.36
N ALA A 344 8.07 21.09 5.63
CA ALA A 344 6.67 21.23 6.01
C ALA A 344 6.10 22.58 5.53
N VAL A 345 6.86 23.68 5.65
CA VAL A 345 6.48 25.00 5.12
C VAL A 345 6.34 24.94 3.60
N ARG A 346 7.35 24.43 2.88
CA ARG A 346 7.34 24.36 1.40
C ARG A 346 6.20 23.50 0.84
N THR A 347 5.88 22.40 1.51
CA THR A 347 4.86 21.44 1.07
C THR A 347 3.44 21.80 1.52
N SER A 348 3.28 22.70 2.49
CA SER A 348 2.00 23.06 3.13
C SER A 348 0.88 23.40 2.14
N VAL A 349 1.18 24.20 1.11
CA VAL A 349 0.22 24.65 0.08
C VAL A 349 0.19 23.74 -1.15
N ARG A 350 1.18 22.85 -1.30
CA ARG A 350 1.32 21.95 -2.46
C ARG A 350 0.73 20.56 -2.20
N ARG A 351 0.54 20.18 -0.93
CA ARG A 351 0.01 18.87 -0.57
C ARG A 351 -1.50 18.81 -0.70
N LEU A 352 -1.99 17.63 -1.06
CA LEU A 352 -3.38 17.25 -0.95
C LEU A 352 -3.75 17.14 0.55
N GLN A 353 -4.92 17.64 0.92
CA GLN A 353 -5.47 17.41 2.26
C GLN A 353 -6.08 16.00 2.31
N PRO A 354 -5.92 15.26 3.43
CA PRO A 354 -6.55 13.96 3.57
C PRO A 354 -8.08 14.08 3.55
N LEU A 355 -8.74 13.06 3.00
CA LEU A 355 -10.19 12.87 3.14
C LEU A 355 -10.55 12.64 4.60
N THR A 356 -9.77 11.81 5.31
CA THR A 356 -9.90 11.60 6.75
C THR A 356 -8.55 11.23 7.35
N SER A 357 -8.36 11.58 8.62
CA SER A 357 -7.21 11.18 9.42
C SER A 357 -7.71 10.63 10.75
N TYR A 358 -7.04 9.60 11.26
CA TYR A 358 -7.36 8.99 12.55
C TYR A 358 -6.08 8.71 13.32
N PHE A 359 -6.15 8.85 14.65
CA PHE A 359 -4.97 9.20 15.45
C PHE A 359 -4.38 8.00 16.18
N HIS A 360 -3.05 7.98 16.28
CA HIS A 360 -2.30 7.08 17.13
C HIS A 360 -2.54 7.35 18.62
N GLU A 361 -3.10 8.51 18.97
CA GLU A 361 -3.66 8.80 20.29
C GLU A 361 -4.99 9.53 20.10
N ASP A 362 -6.10 8.84 20.40
CA ASP A 362 -7.45 9.40 20.28
C ASP A 362 -8.23 9.17 21.58
N SER A 363 -8.61 10.26 22.25
CA SER A 363 -9.35 10.22 23.51
C SER A 363 -10.87 10.18 23.32
N ARG A 364 -11.36 10.26 22.08
CA ARG A 364 -12.80 10.25 21.78
C ARG A 364 -13.37 8.83 21.96
N THR A 365 -14.53 8.74 22.60
CA THR A 365 -15.11 7.46 23.04
C THR A 365 -15.66 6.59 21.91
N ASP A 366 -15.96 7.18 20.75
CA ASP A 366 -16.48 6.52 19.55
C ASP A 366 -15.39 6.23 18.51
N LYS A 367 -14.11 6.40 18.88
CA LYS A 367 -12.95 6.22 18.01
C LYS A 367 -12.06 5.09 18.50
N PHE A 368 -11.05 4.78 17.69
CA PHE A 368 -10.03 3.80 18.02
C PHE A 368 -8.64 4.41 17.82
N ARG A 369 -7.69 3.87 18.57
CA ARG A 369 -6.27 4.16 18.42
C ARG A 369 -5.76 3.49 17.15
N ALA A 370 -5.24 4.27 16.23
CA ALA A 370 -4.67 3.79 14.99
C ALA A 370 -3.38 2.98 15.24
N THR A 371 -3.12 1.98 14.38
CA THR A 371 -1.88 1.20 14.41
C THR A 371 -1.24 1.16 13.02
N ALA A 372 -1.96 0.62 12.03
CA ALA A 372 -1.53 0.61 10.64
C ALA A 372 -2.72 0.40 9.72
N LEU A 373 -2.94 1.32 8.79
CA LEU A 373 -3.95 1.18 7.75
C LEU A 373 -3.59 0.05 6.76
N THR A 374 -4.44 -0.99 6.66
CA THR A 374 -4.16 -2.20 5.86
C THR A 374 -5.04 -2.38 4.63
N GLY A 375 -6.06 -1.53 4.45
CA GLY A 375 -6.96 -1.64 3.30
C GLY A 375 -7.92 -0.47 3.20
N VAL A 376 -8.22 -0.06 1.96
CA VAL A 376 -9.17 1.02 1.65
C VAL A 376 -9.97 0.62 0.41
N GLN A 377 -11.27 0.37 0.56
CA GLN A 377 -12.16 -0.03 -0.51
C GLN A 377 -13.48 0.75 -0.47
N PRO A 378 -13.97 1.31 -1.59
CA PRO A 378 -15.33 1.80 -1.66
C PRO A 378 -16.30 0.61 -1.64
N TYR A 379 -17.49 0.83 -1.08
CA TYR A 379 -18.57 -0.15 -1.10
C TYR A 379 -19.76 0.40 -1.89
N MET A 380 -20.16 -0.30 -2.95
CA MET A 380 -21.24 0.09 -3.86
C MET A 380 -22.46 -0.83 -3.77
N GLY A 381 -22.43 -1.81 -2.87
CA GLY A 381 -23.54 -2.74 -2.64
C GLY A 381 -24.71 -2.10 -1.91
N CYS A 382 -25.86 -2.76 -1.94
CA CYS A 382 -27.07 -2.36 -1.23
C CYS A 382 -27.40 -3.27 -0.04
N GLU A 383 -26.66 -4.37 0.15
CA GLU A 383 -26.92 -5.34 1.23
C GLU A 383 -26.59 -4.76 2.61
N ILE A 384 -25.61 -3.85 2.69
CA ILE A 384 -25.29 -3.08 3.90
C ILE A 384 -25.60 -1.59 3.60
N PRO A 385 -26.88 -1.14 3.69
CA PRO A 385 -27.30 0.18 3.20
C PRO A 385 -26.56 1.37 3.81
N SER A 386 -26.09 1.23 5.06
CA SER A 386 -25.34 2.26 5.77
C SER A 386 -23.93 2.49 5.21
N LEU A 387 -23.38 1.51 4.48
CA LEU A 387 -22.07 1.61 3.84
C LEU A 387 -22.17 1.97 2.36
N SER A 388 -23.35 1.91 1.75
CA SER A 388 -23.54 2.15 0.31
C SER A 388 -23.00 3.52 -0.11
N GLY A 389 -22.06 3.51 -1.04
CA GLY A 389 -21.39 4.69 -1.57
C GLY A 389 -20.31 5.27 -0.66
N ASN A 390 -19.99 4.65 0.48
CA ASN A 390 -18.94 5.08 1.40
C ASN A 390 -17.62 4.35 1.16
N VAL A 391 -16.55 4.86 1.78
CA VAL A 391 -15.22 4.26 1.77
C VAL A 391 -15.04 3.47 3.07
N VAL A 392 -14.83 2.18 2.94
CA VAL A 392 -14.54 1.26 4.06
C VAL A 392 -13.03 1.06 4.13
N PHE A 393 -12.51 1.01 5.34
CA PHE A 393 -11.08 0.78 5.57
C PHE A 393 -10.84 -0.09 6.80
N THR A 394 -9.65 -0.69 6.82
CA THR A 394 -9.20 -1.56 7.90
C THR A 394 -7.95 -1.01 8.57
N ASP A 395 -7.89 -1.13 9.89
CA ASP A 395 -6.67 -0.97 10.65
C ASP A 395 -6.26 -2.30 11.27
N LEU A 396 -4.96 -2.56 11.27
CA LEU A 396 -4.33 -3.79 11.72
C LEU A 396 -4.78 -4.21 13.12
N ALA A 397 -4.85 -3.27 14.06
CA ALA A 397 -5.09 -3.55 15.47
C ALA A 397 -5.73 -2.35 16.21
N ARG A 398 -6.58 -2.66 17.20
CA ARG A 398 -7.19 -1.71 18.12
C ARG A 398 -6.31 -1.53 19.36
N GLY A 399 -5.62 -0.40 19.45
CA GLY A 399 -4.81 -0.11 20.64
C GLY A 399 -3.45 -0.81 20.66
N PRO A 400 -2.65 -0.62 21.72
CA PRO A 400 -1.31 -1.19 21.80
C PRO A 400 -1.36 -2.73 21.82
N GLU A 401 -0.47 -3.37 21.06
CA GLU A 401 -0.36 -4.84 20.93
C GLU A 401 -0.22 -5.58 22.28
N SER A 402 0.14 -4.87 23.35
CA SER A 402 0.22 -5.39 24.71
C SER A 402 -1.14 -5.78 25.33
N GLN A 403 -2.27 -5.36 24.75
CA GLN A 403 -3.61 -5.74 25.20
C GLN A 403 -4.12 -6.95 24.40
N LEU A 404 -4.00 -8.13 25.00
CA LEU A 404 -4.52 -9.38 24.42
C LEU A 404 -5.97 -9.63 24.85
N PRO A 405 -6.83 -10.17 23.96
CA PRO A 405 -6.52 -10.50 22.57
C PRO A 405 -6.59 -9.27 21.65
N VAL A 406 -5.68 -9.20 20.67
CA VAL A 406 -5.66 -8.08 19.70
C VAL A 406 -6.79 -8.25 18.69
N ARG A 407 -7.45 -7.14 18.32
CA ARG A 407 -8.51 -7.10 17.30
C ARG A 407 -8.21 -6.02 16.29
N GLY A 408 -8.27 -6.32 15.00
CA GLY A 408 -8.31 -5.32 13.95
C GLY A 408 -9.60 -4.51 13.99
N VAL A 409 -9.63 -3.42 13.24
CA VAL A 409 -10.77 -2.51 13.19
C VAL A 409 -11.27 -2.35 11.77
N LEU A 410 -12.59 -2.39 11.61
CA LEU A 410 -13.27 -1.92 10.40
C LEU A 410 -13.88 -0.55 10.70
N ALA A 411 -13.71 0.39 9.76
CA ALA A 411 -14.29 1.70 9.85
C ALA A 411 -14.70 2.19 8.46
N TYR A 412 -15.51 3.24 8.41
CA TYR A 412 -15.86 3.88 7.16
C TYR A 412 -15.89 5.40 7.30
N THR A 413 -15.67 6.08 6.18
CA THR A 413 -15.91 7.50 6.04
C THR A 413 -16.71 7.77 4.77
N LYS A 414 -17.36 8.94 4.73
CA LYS A 414 -18.16 9.33 3.58
C LYS A 414 -17.28 9.79 2.43
N VAL A 415 -17.81 9.68 1.23
CA VAL A 415 -17.20 10.30 0.06
C VAL A 415 -17.43 11.80 0.11
N ARG A 416 -16.38 12.58 -0.19
CA ARG A 416 -16.50 14.03 -0.31
C ARG A 416 -15.54 14.60 -1.35
N THR A 417 -15.98 15.65 -2.04
CA THR A 417 -15.23 16.33 -3.10
C THR A 417 -14.91 17.79 -2.78
N ASP A 418 -15.33 18.30 -1.62
CA ASP A 418 -15.13 19.70 -1.20
C ASP A 418 -13.75 19.98 -0.58
N GLY A 419 -12.86 18.98 -0.54
CA GLY A 419 -11.49 19.07 -0.02
C GLY A 419 -11.37 19.24 1.50
N LYS A 420 -12.47 19.15 2.26
CA LYS A 420 -12.43 19.24 3.72
C LYS A 420 -12.21 17.85 4.34
N LEU A 421 -11.70 17.82 5.58
CA LEU A 421 -11.52 16.61 6.39
C LEU A 421 -12.86 16.04 6.91
N ASN A 422 -13.14 14.78 6.61
CA ASN A 422 -14.24 14.01 7.17
C ASN A 422 -13.85 13.38 8.50
N ASP A 423 -14.86 13.21 9.34
CA ASP A 423 -14.79 12.25 10.44
C ASP A 423 -15.07 10.82 9.92
N PHE A 424 -14.78 9.82 10.74
CA PHE A 424 -15.02 8.40 10.42
C PHE A 424 -15.88 7.72 11.49
N HIS A 425 -16.42 6.55 11.17
CA HIS A 425 -17.22 5.76 12.09
C HIS A 425 -16.72 4.32 12.13
N VAL A 426 -16.63 3.76 13.33
CA VAL A 426 -16.27 2.36 13.54
C VAL A 426 -17.45 1.46 13.16
N ILE A 427 -17.15 0.36 12.48
CA ILE A 427 -18.09 -0.70 12.14
C ILE A 427 -17.98 -1.78 13.23
N GLU A 428 -19.10 -2.09 13.89
CA GLU A 428 -19.17 -3.17 14.87
C GLU A 428 -19.24 -4.53 14.15
N THR A 429 -18.48 -5.50 14.62
CA THR A 429 -18.48 -6.88 14.10
C THR A 429 -19.02 -7.84 15.15
N ASP A 430 -19.45 -9.03 14.73
CA ASP A 430 -19.91 -10.13 15.59
C ASP A 430 -18.80 -10.86 16.36
N ASP A 431 -17.53 -10.48 16.15
CA ASP A 431 -16.32 -11.01 16.81
C ASP A 431 -16.26 -12.55 16.86
N PRO A 432 -16.11 -13.22 15.69
CA PRO A 432 -16.04 -14.69 15.65
C PRO A 432 -14.72 -15.26 16.20
N PHE A 433 -13.83 -14.44 16.76
CA PHE A 433 -12.46 -14.81 17.11
C PHE A 433 -12.30 -15.33 18.55
N GLY A 434 -13.32 -15.15 19.40
CA GLY A 434 -13.31 -15.65 20.78
C GLY A 434 -12.13 -15.07 21.59
N SER A 435 -11.23 -15.93 22.08
CA SER A 435 -10.03 -15.52 22.84
C SER A 435 -8.76 -15.37 21.99
N GLN A 436 -8.81 -15.69 20.70
CA GLN A 436 -7.65 -15.61 19.81
C GLN A 436 -7.44 -14.18 19.33
N SER A 437 -6.20 -13.77 19.04
CA SER A 437 -5.93 -12.50 18.36
C SER A 437 -6.34 -12.56 16.89
N ALA A 438 -6.74 -11.42 16.32
CA ALA A 438 -7.20 -11.29 14.95
C ALA A 438 -6.76 -9.95 14.36
N TYR A 439 -5.66 -9.96 13.61
CA TYR A 439 -5.10 -8.81 12.92
C TYR A 439 -5.76 -8.65 11.55
N TYR A 440 -6.27 -7.47 11.22
CA TYR A 440 -6.91 -7.22 9.92
C TYR A 440 -5.86 -6.78 8.92
N VAL A 441 -5.47 -7.66 8.00
CA VAL A 441 -4.26 -7.51 7.17
C VAL A 441 -4.52 -7.09 5.74
N SER A 442 -5.76 -7.23 5.24
CA SER A 442 -6.12 -6.79 3.89
C SER A 442 -7.62 -6.60 3.71
N LEU A 443 -8.00 -5.73 2.77
CA LEU A 443 -9.39 -5.50 2.37
C LEU A 443 -9.52 -5.56 0.85
N GLY A 444 -10.34 -6.48 0.36
CA GLY A 444 -10.66 -6.66 -1.05
C GLY A 444 -12.14 -6.48 -1.34
N THR A 445 -12.48 -6.48 -2.62
CA THR A 445 -13.85 -6.37 -3.09
C THR A 445 -14.03 -7.13 -4.40
N ASN A 446 -15.28 -7.44 -4.75
CA ASN A 446 -15.60 -8.02 -6.05
C ASN A 446 -15.65 -6.93 -7.14
N LEU A 447 -15.75 -7.32 -8.42
CA LEU A 447 -15.55 -6.44 -9.58
C LEU A 447 -16.50 -5.24 -9.61
N ASN A 448 -17.75 -5.41 -9.16
CA ASN A 448 -18.76 -4.34 -9.09
C ASN A 448 -18.82 -3.66 -7.71
N GLN A 449 -17.92 -4.02 -6.80
CA GLN A 449 -17.75 -3.44 -5.47
C GLN A 449 -18.97 -3.62 -4.54
N THR A 450 -19.77 -4.67 -4.76
CA THR A 450 -20.97 -4.95 -3.94
C THR A 450 -20.72 -5.91 -2.78
N ARG A 451 -19.55 -6.54 -2.73
CA ARG A 451 -19.12 -7.46 -1.66
C ARG A 451 -17.74 -7.05 -1.16
N LEU A 452 -17.50 -7.18 0.14
CA LEU A 452 -16.19 -6.92 0.75
C LEU A 452 -15.61 -8.20 1.32
N TYR A 453 -14.31 -8.35 1.18
CA TYR A 453 -13.54 -9.48 1.69
C TYR A 453 -12.45 -8.99 2.62
N LEU A 454 -12.39 -9.57 3.82
CA LEU A 454 -11.45 -9.22 4.87
C LEU A 454 -10.44 -10.35 5.05
N GLY A 455 -9.15 -10.03 4.89
CA GLY A 455 -8.06 -10.92 5.28
C GLY A 455 -7.73 -10.71 6.75
N VAL A 456 -7.72 -11.80 7.53
CA VAL A 456 -7.39 -11.78 8.96
C VAL A 456 -6.24 -12.75 9.21
N TYR A 457 -5.32 -12.37 10.10
CA TYR A 457 -4.21 -13.21 10.54
C TYR A 457 -4.15 -13.32 12.07
N GLY A 458 -3.77 -14.48 12.59
CA GLY A 458 -3.71 -14.72 14.05
C GLY A 458 -2.45 -14.19 14.75
N SER A 459 -1.45 -13.72 14.00
CA SER A 459 -0.14 -13.29 14.50
C SER A 459 0.39 -12.07 13.74
N MET A 460 1.42 -11.41 14.26
CA MET A 460 2.20 -10.41 13.51
C MET A 460 3.42 -11.00 12.80
N LYS A 461 3.67 -12.30 13.02
CA LYS A 461 4.83 -12.98 12.46
C LYS A 461 4.46 -13.68 11.16
N VAL A 462 5.08 -13.29 10.05
CA VAL A 462 4.90 -13.96 8.75
C VAL A 462 5.33 -15.43 8.81
N ALA A 463 6.26 -15.77 9.71
CA ALA A 463 6.74 -17.14 9.91
C ALA A 463 5.72 -18.07 10.60
N ASP A 464 4.69 -17.52 11.27
CA ASP A 464 3.67 -18.33 11.94
C ASP A 464 2.69 -18.88 10.90
N ALA A 465 2.98 -20.06 10.35
CA ALA A 465 2.23 -20.60 9.22
C ALA A 465 0.75 -20.86 9.53
N ASN A 466 -0.08 -20.75 8.49
CA ASN A 466 -1.49 -21.17 8.48
C ASN A 466 -2.39 -20.47 9.52
N GLN A 467 -2.06 -19.25 9.95
CA GLN A 467 -2.88 -18.45 10.87
C GLN A 467 -3.92 -17.56 10.17
N GLY A 468 -4.04 -17.66 8.84
CA GLY A 468 -4.86 -16.80 8.01
C GLY A 468 -6.25 -17.32 7.74
N THR A 469 -7.21 -16.41 7.77
CA THR A 469 -8.61 -16.66 7.39
C THR A 469 -9.11 -15.49 6.53
N VAL A 470 -9.85 -15.79 5.48
CA VAL A 470 -10.55 -14.79 4.67
C VAL A 470 -12.03 -14.85 4.99
N PHE A 471 -12.60 -13.69 5.27
CA PHE A 471 -14.01 -13.49 5.59
C PHE A 471 -14.71 -12.70 4.50
N GLU A 472 -16.00 -12.96 4.31
CA GLU A 472 -16.90 -12.02 3.67
C GLU A 472 -17.58 -11.16 4.73
N ILE A 473 -17.64 -9.85 4.48
CA ILE A 473 -18.39 -8.92 5.33
C ILE A 473 -19.83 -8.92 4.84
N ILE A 474 -20.75 -9.36 5.70
CA ILE A 474 -22.19 -9.47 5.40
C ILE A 474 -23.02 -8.64 6.41
N PRO A 475 -24.30 -8.38 6.15
CA PRO A 475 -25.16 -7.57 7.03
C PRO A 475 -25.31 -8.10 8.46
#